data_AF-A0A6B2AWH8-F1
#
_entry.id   AF-A0A6B2AWH8-F1
#
_cell.length_a   1.000
_cell.length_b   1.000
_cell.length_c   1.000
_cell.angle_alpha   90.00
_cell.angle_beta   90.00
_cell.angle_gamma   90.00
#
_symmetry.space_group_name_H-M   'P 1'
#
loop_
_entity.id
_entity.type
_entity.pdbx_description
1 polymer ?
#
loop_
_entity_poly.entity_id
_entity_poly.type
_entity_poly.pdbx_seq_one_letter_code
_entity_poly.pdbx_strand_id
1 'polypeptide(L)'
;MITYESALERANTYLKDSDIPLQLTHEEEFSAGWFFCYQSKEYLEIGSFSAQLAGNGPFLIDKETGELHVLGTVKPLEECLDQYVMRKLKR
;
A
#
# COMPACT_ATOMS: atom_id res chain seq x y z
N MET A 1 -2.93 10.53 15.85
CA MET A 1 -1.97 9.52 15.34
C MET A 1 -2.60 8.15 15.50
N ILE A 2 -2.78 7.42 14.41
CA ILE A 2 -3.33 6.06 14.43
C ILE A 2 -2.24 5.04 14.76
N THR A 3 -2.65 3.85 15.19
CA THR A 3 -1.75 2.73 15.46
C THR A 3 -1.48 1.92 14.19
N TYR A 4 -0.43 1.10 14.23
CA TYR A 4 -0.16 0.12 13.18
C TYR A 4 -1.36 -0.81 12.94
N GLU A 5 -2.00 -1.30 14.01
CA GLU A 5 -3.18 -2.18 13.91
C GLU A 5 -4.33 -1.51 13.14
N SER A 6 -4.60 -0.23 13.41
CA SER A 6 -5.60 0.54 12.67
C SER A 6 -5.19 0.77 11.21
N ALA A 7 -3.90 0.96 10.92
CA ALA A 7 -3.40 1.09 9.56
C ALA A 7 -3.54 -0.23 8.79
N LEU A 8 -3.23 -1.34 9.43
CA LEU A 8 -3.36 -2.69 8.87
C LEU A 8 -4.84 -3.05 8.60
N GLU A 9 -5.75 -2.69 9.50
CA GLU A 9 -7.19 -2.88 9.27
C GLU A 9 -7.68 -2.12 8.04
N ARG A 10 -7.23 -0.87 7.87
CA ARG A 10 -7.54 -0.05 6.69
C ARG A 10 -6.96 -0.64 5.41
N ALA A 11 -5.70 -1.09 5.45
CA ALA A 11 -5.06 -1.75 4.33
C ALA A 11 -5.82 -3.01 3.89
N ASN A 12 -6.22 -3.86 4.84
CA ASN A 12 -7.03 -5.04 4.56
C ASN A 12 -8.43 -4.69 4.03
N THR A 13 -9.05 -3.63 4.55
CA THR A 13 -10.35 -3.15 4.07
C THR A 13 -10.26 -2.68 2.62
N TYR A 14 -9.21 -1.93 2.28
CA TYR A 14 -8.95 -1.51 0.90
C TYR A 14 -8.79 -2.69 -0.05
N LEU A 15 -8.08 -3.76 0.36
CA LEU A 15 -7.93 -4.96 -0.46
C LEU A 15 -9.23 -5.75 -0.64
N LYS A 16 -10.15 -5.71 0.33
CA LYS A 16 -11.44 -6.40 0.26
C LYS A 16 -12.42 -5.76 -0.72
N ASP A 17 -12.19 -4.51 -1.12
CA ASP A 17 -13.03 -3.79 -2.09
C ASP A 17 -12.75 -4.21 -3.56
N SER A 18 -11.71 -5.02 -3.78
CA SER A 18 -11.35 -5.56 -5.09
C SER A 18 -12.26 -6.73 -5.52
N ASP A 19 -12.58 -6.79 -6.81
CA ASP A 19 -13.34 -7.89 -7.44
C ASP A 19 -12.63 -9.25 -7.35
N ILE A 20 -11.30 -9.24 -7.21
CA ILE A 20 -10.48 -10.45 -7.04
C ILE A 20 -9.86 -10.49 -5.64
N PRO A 21 -9.63 -11.68 -5.06
CA PRO A 21 -8.94 -11.81 -3.80
C PRO A 21 -7.50 -11.29 -3.86
N LEU A 22 -7.21 -10.27 -3.05
CA LEU A 22 -5.88 -9.69 -2.90
C LEU A 22 -5.28 -10.03 -1.54
N GLN A 23 -3.95 -10.04 -1.46
CA GLN A 23 -3.20 -10.29 -0.24
C GLN A 23 -2.01 -9.36 -0.14
N LEU A 24 -1.74 -8.86 1.07
CA LEU A 24 -0.54 -8.09 1.38
C LEU A 24 0.71 -8.96 1.25
N THR A 25 1.75 -8.42 0.62
CA THR A 25 3.02 -9.12 0.40
C THR A 25 4.20 -8.46 1.12
N HIS A 26 4.10 -7.16 1.41
CA HIS A 26 5.11 -6.40 2.13
C HIS A 26 4.44 -5.27 2.91
N GLU A 27 4.96 -5.00 4.10
CA GLU A 27 4.48 -3.97 5.01
C GLU A 27 5.68 -3.35 5.71
N GLU A 28 5.74 -2.02 5.76
CA GLU A 28 6.87 -1.32 6.36
C GLU A 28 6.46 0.07 6.85
N GLU A 29 7.06 0.48 7.98
CA GLU A 29 6.86 1.81 8.57
C GLU A 29 7.89 2.79 8.01
N PHE A 30 7.44 4.02 7.75
CA PHE A 30 8.28 5.15 7.40
C PHE A 30 7.88 6.39 8.22
N SER A 31 8.59 7.50 8.02
CA SER A 31 8.47 8.70 8.86
C SER A 31 7.06 9.32 8.95
N ALA A 32 6.21 9.12 7.93
CA ALA A 32 4.84 9.66 7.92
C ALA A 32 3.72 8.60 8.01
N GLY A 33 4.05 7.31 8.18
CA GLY A 33 3.05 6.24 8.26
C GLY A 33 3.57 4.88 7.85
N TRP A 34 2.70 4.08 7.23
CA TRP A 34 3.03 2.74 6.76
C TRP A 34 2.71 2.62 5.29
N PHE A 35 3.50 1.84 4.56
CA PHE A 35 3.16 1.46 3.20
C PHE A 35 3.00 -0.05 3.08
N PHE A 36 2.22 -0.44 2.09
CA PHE A 36 1.76 -1.79 1.88
C PHE A 36 1.85 -2.14 0.39
N CYS A 37 2.48 -3.28 0.11
CA CYS A 37 2.45 -3.92 -1.20
C CYS A 37 1.46 -5.08 -1.17
N TYR A 38 0.89 -5.40 -2.33
CA TYR A 38 -0.08 -6.48 -2.45
C TYR A 38 0.04 -7.20 -3.79
N GLN A 39 -0.54 -8.39 -3.84
CA GLN A 39 -0.61 -9.21 -5.04
C GLN A 39 -1.91 -10.04 -5.02
N SER A 40 -2.32 -10.55 -6.18
CA SER A 40 -3.40 -11.53 -6.29
C SER A 40 -3.09 -12.76 -5.44
N LYS A 41 -4.06 -13.17 -4.64
CA LYS A 41 -3.94 -14.36 -3.81
C LYS A 41 -3.75 -15.62 -4.67
N GLU A 42 -4.44 -15.72 -5.81
CA GLU A 42 -4.30 -16.85 -6.73
C GLU A 42 -2.87 -16.95 -7.27
N TYR A 43 -2.27 -15.83 -7.66
CA TYR A 43 -0.87 -15.83 -8.11
C TYR A 43 0.09 -16.31 -7.00
N LEU A 44 -0.12 -15.87 -5.75
CA LEU A 44 0.73 -16.26 -4.63
C LEU A 44 0.58 -17.73 -4.25
N GLU A 45 -0.63 -18.29 -4.34
CA GLU A 45 -0.91 -19.67 -3.91
C GLU A 45 -0.52 -20.72 -4.96
N ILE A 46 -0.80 -20.46 -6.24
CA ILE A 46 -0.64 -21.47 -7.31
C ILE A 46 0.28 -21.03 -8.45
N GLY A 47 0.84 -19.81 -8.42
CA GLY A 47 1.75 -19.33 -9.45
C GLY A 47 1.11 -19.06 -10.81
N SER A 48 -0.22 -18.84 -10.84
CA SER A 48 -0.98 -18.56 -12.05
C SER A 48 -0.56 -17.21 -12.64
N PHE A 49 0.28 -17.20 -13.67
CA PHE A 49 0.76 -15.98 -14.32
C PHE A 49 -0.37 -15.08 -14.85
N SER A 50 -1.49 -15.68 -15.27
CA SER A 50 -2.69 -14.93 -15.69
C SER A 50 -3.34 -14.15 -14.55
N ALA A 51 -3.13 -14.58 -13.30
CA ALA A 51 -3.62 -13.89 -12.12
C ALA A 51 -2.61 -12.89 -11.55
N GLN A 52 -1.40 -12.79 -12.12
CA GLN A 52 -0.40 -11.83 -11.67
C GLN A 52 -0.88 -10.40 -11.97
N LEU A 53 -0.93 -9.57 -10.94
CA LEU A 53 -1.17 -8.14 -11.13
C LEU A 53 0.02 -7.51 -11.84
N ALA A 54 -0.25 -6.81 -12.93
CA ALA A 54 0.71 -6.00 -13.66
C ALA A 54 0.46 -4.52 -13.40
N GLY A 55 1.52 -3.80 -13.03
CA GLY A 55 1.47 -2.35 -12.85
C GLY A 55 0.76 -1.87 -11.57
N ASN A 56 0.41 -2.77 -10.65
CA ASN A 56 -0.08 -2.37 -9.33
C ASN A 56 1.07 -1.75 -8.52
N GLY A 57 0.77 -0.64 -7.87
CA GLY A 57 1.71 0.07 -7.01
C GLY A 57 1.39 -0.15 -5.52
N PRO A 58 2.38 0.06 -4.65
CA PRO A 58 2.12 0.13 -3.21
C PRO A 58 1.15 1.28 -2.90
N PHE A 59 0.53 1.21 -1.72
CA PHE A 59 -0.24 2.31 -1.15
C PHE A 59 0.25 2.57 0.27
N LEU A 60 -0.02 3.78 0.78
CA LEU A 60 0.34 4.18 2.13
C LEU A 60 -0.89 4.57 2.94
N ILE A 61 -0.75 4.47 4.26
CA ILE A 61 -1.70 4.96 5.24
C ILE A 61 -0.99 6.01 6.10
N ASP A 62 -1.53 7.22 6.11
CA ASP A 62 -0.97 8.33 6.89
C ASP A 62 -1.10 8.09 8.39
N LYS A 63 0.01 8.27 9.12
CA LYS A 63 0.07 8.04 10.57
C LYS A 63 -0.81 8.99 11.37
N GLU A 64 -1.00 10.21 10.89
CA GLU A 64 -1.73 11.25 11.63
C GLU A 64 -3.21 11.24 11.30
N THR A 65 -3.56 11.12 10.01
CA THR A 65 -4.94 11.22 9.51
C THR A 65 -5.60 9.87 9.29
N GLY A 66 -4.83 8.80 9.06
CA GLY A 66 -5.34 7.50 8.65
C GLY A 66 -5.86 7.47 7.21
N GLU A 67 -5.55 8.49 6.40
CA GLU A 67 -5.91 8.55 4.98
C GLU A 67 -5.08 7.56 4.16
N LEU A 68 -5.73 6.95 3.17
CA LEU A 68 -5.08 6.05 2.22
C LEU A 68 -4.65 6.82 0.97
N HIS A 69 -3.40 6.62 0.57
CA HIS A 69 -2.86 7.20 -0.66
C HIS A 69 -2.23 6.12 -1.53
N VAL A 70 -2.72 5.96 -2.76
CA VAL A 70 -2.14 5.03 -3.73
C VAL A 70 -0.91 5.65 -4.37
N LEU A 71 0.21 4.91 -4.39
CA LEU A 71 1.43 5.34 -5.06
C LEU A 71 1.44 4.83 -6.51
N GLY A 72 1.96 5.65 -7.41
CA GLY A 72 2.20 5.24 -8.78
C GLY A 72 3.43 4.36 -8.92
N THR A 73 3.56 3.67 -10.05
CA THR A 73 4.70 2.82 -10.41
C THR A 73 5.72 3.51 -11.33
N VAL A 74 5.54 4.81 -11.59
CA VAL A 74 6.39 5.60 -12.50
C VAL A 74 7.78 5.87 -11.91
N LYS A 75 7.87 5.98 -10.59
CA LYS A 75 9.10 6.34 -9.85
C LYS A 75 9.43 5.26 -8.82
N PRO A 76 10.70 5.18 -8.38
CA PRO A 76 11.08 4.32 -7.25
C PRO A 76 10.24 4.62 -6.01
N LEU A 77 10.02 3.58 -5.20
CA LEU A 77 9.16 3.68 -4.01
C LEU A 77 9.68 4.72 -3.03
N GLU A 78 10.99 4.73 -2.78
CA GLU A 78 11.66 5.65 -1.88
C GLU A 78 11.40 7.11 -2.31
N GLU A 79 11.48 7.39 -3.62
CA GLU A 79 11.20 8.72 -4.14
C GLU A 79 9.71 9.10 -3.98
N CYS A 80 8.79 8.15 -4.14
CA CYS A 80 7.37 8.36 -3.88
C CYS A 80 7.09 8.66 -2.40
N LEU A 81 7.74 7.94 -1.47
CA LEU A 81 7.62 8.18 -0.04
C LEU A 81 8.21 9.54 0.35
N ASP A 82 9.40 9.88 -0.14
CA ASP A 82 10.04 11.17 0.10
C ASP A 82 9.18 12.32 -0.41
N GLN A 83 8.60 12.20 -1.62
CA GLN A 83 7.68 13.20 -2.14
C GLN A 83 6.43 13.35 -1.27
N TYR A 84 5.89 12.25 -0.74
CA TYR A 84 4.74 12.31 0.18
C TYR A 84 5.10 13.08 1.45
N VAL A 85 6.22 12.72 2.10
CA VAL A 85 6.72 13.39 3.31
C VAL A 85 6.95 14.89 3.03
N MET A 86 7.62 15.22 1.93
CA MET A 86 7.91 16.61 1.56
C MET A 86 6.65 17.43 1.26
N ARG A 87 5.61 16.82 0.69
CA ARG A 87 4.30 17.49 0.50
C ARG A 87 3.63 17.78 1.83
N LYS A 88 3.79 16.87 2.80
CA LYS A 88 3.22 17.03 4.15
C LYS A 88 3.91 18.15 4.93
N LEU A 89 5.23 18.26 4.84
CA LEU A 89 6.02 19.33 5.49
C LEU A 89 5.74 20.74 4.94
N LYS A 90 5.13 20.86 3.76
CA LYS A 90 4.78 22.14 3.13
C LYS A 90 3.37 22.61 3.44
N ARG A 91 2.57 21.81 4.17
CA ARG A 91 1.24 22.17 4.67
C ARG A 91 1.34 22.68 6.10
#